data_AF-A0AAQ3T609-F1
#
_entry.id   AF-A0AAQ3T609-F1
#
_cell.length_a   1.000
_cell.length_b   1.000
_cell.length_c   1.000
_cell.angle_alpha   90.00
_cell.angle_beta   90.00
_cell.angle_gamma   90.00
#
_symmetry.space_group_name_H-M   'P 1'
#
loop_
_entity.id
_entity.type
_entity.pdbx_description
1 polymer ?
#
loop_
_entity_poly.entity_id
_entity_poly.type
_entity_poly.pdbx_seq_one_letter_code
_entity_poly.pdbx_strand_id
1 'polypeptide(L)'
;MQLGAGDEEDQAVLVGNKHQPPPPPEMEMEIGWPTEVRHVAHVTFDRFHGFRGVPEELRGEVEAARAPSAGKTVFGVSTESMQCSYDGRGNSVPTVLLHMQRRLYHLGGLTTEGIFRVAADATQEQRVRDHLNTTGVVPDDDDSGGPGGVDVHCLAGLIKAWFRELPGGLLDSLPADEVTRWCQTADEDECARLCAARLPPHKAALLDWAVGLMADVAREEKANKMGARNVAMVFAPNMTTQAAVDPLTALNDAVQLMNLLNMLIQRHLNEQAQAQAQAKQQQHLRSSTSSLLSEADDSTDDIY
;
A
#
# COMPACT_ATOMS: atom_id res chain seq x y z
N MET A 1 -81.55 -21.07 -42.46
CA MET A 1 -81.45 -22.51 -42.73
C MET A 1 -80.27 -22.73 -43.67
N GLN A 2 -79.32 -23.56 -43.22
CA GLN A 2 -78.14 -24.19 -43.87
C GLN A 2 -77.37 -23.39 -44.95
N LEU A 3 -76.15 -22.87 -44.73
CA LEU A 3 -74.81 -23.48 -44.45
C LEU A 3 -74.29 -24.45 -45.53
N GLY A 4 -73.12 -24.10 -46.09
CA GLY A 4 -72.19 -25.04 -46.74
C GLY A 4 -71.39 -24.43 -47.88
N ALA A 5 -70.31 -23.69 -47.57
CA ALA A 5 -69.25 -23.32 -48.51
C ALA A 5 -68.12 -24.37 -48.44
N GLY A 6 -67.54 -24.72 -49.59
CA GLY A 6 -66.41 -25.63 -49.72
C GLY A 6 -65.55 -25.22 -50.92
N ASP A 7 -64.26 -25.09 -50.66
CA ASP A 7 -63.23 -24.40 -51.42
C ASP A 7 -62.76 -25.14 -52.70
N GLU A 8 -62.26 -24.36 -53.67
CA GLU A 8 -61.51 -24.80 -54.86
C GLU A 8 -59.99 -24.68 -54.65
N GLU A 9 -59.25 -25.33 -55.58
CA GLU A 9 -57.82 -25.16 -55.92
C GLU A 9 -56.78 -25.88 -55.04
N ASP A 10 -55.65 -26.37 -55.55
CA ASP A 10 -55.20 -26.86 -56.87
C ASP A 10 -53.88 -27.61 -56.59
N GLN A 11 -53.45 -28.49 -57.48
CA GLN A 11 -52.26 -29.35 -57.30
C GLN A 11 -50.93 -28.66 -57.67
N ALA A 12 -49.84 -29.31 -57.22
CA ALA A 12 -48.45 -29.29 -57.74
C ALA A 12 -47.46 -28.41 -56.94
N VAL A 13 -46.17 -28.72 -56.76
CA VAL A 13 -45.21 -29.57 -57.45
C VAL A 13 -44.14 -30.03 -56.42
N LEU A 14 -43.71 -31.29 -56.48
CA LEU A 14 -42.51 -31.78 -55.76
C LEU A 14 -41.24 -31.45 -56.56
N VAL A 15 -40.32 -30.64 -55.99
CA VAL A 15 -38.94 -30.52 -56.50
C VAL A 15 -37.92 -30.60 -55.36
N GLY A 16 -37.18 -31.71 -55.35
CA GLY A 16 -35.72 -31.73 -55.24
C GLY A 16 -35.07 -31.16 -53.98
N ASN A 17 -34.93 -32.00 -52.95
CA ASN A 17 -34.05 -31.78 -51.82
C ASN A 17 -32.56 -31.89 -52.25
N LYS A 18 -31.78 -30.80 -52.18
CA LYS A 18 -30.31 -30.84 -52.27
C LYS A 18 -29.65 -29.93 -51.22
N HIS A 19 -29.23 -30.58 -50.14
CA HIS A 19 -28.01 -30.36 -49.34
C HIS A 19 -27.69 -28.91 -48.92
N GLN A 20 -28.19 -28.53 -47.74
CA GLN A 20 -27.58 -27.49 -46.92
C GLN A 20 -26.69 -28.17 -45.87
N PRO A 21 -25.41 -27.79 -45.72
CA PRO A 21 -24.57 -28.35 -44.65
C PRO A 21 -25.15 -27.97 -43.28
N PRO A 22 -25.04 -28.86 -42.27
CA PRO A 22 -25.60 -28.59 -40.96
C PRO A 22 -24.96 -27.33 -40.34
N PRO A 23 -25.72 -26.53 -39.58
CA PRO A 23 -25.13 -25.46 -38.78
C PRO A 23 -24.09 -26.04 -37.81
N PRO A 24 -23.04 -25.28 -37.44
CA PRO A 24 -22.08 -25.74 -36.44
C PRO A 24 -22.85 -26.10 -35.16
N PRO A 25 -22.43 -27.15 -34.43
CA PRO A 25 -23.14 -27.58 -33.23
C PRO A 25 -23.19 -26.40 -32.27
N GLU A 26 -24.41 -25.99 -31.92
CA GLU A 26 -24.66 -25.14 -30.78
C GLU A 26 -24.00 -25.84 -29.59
N MET A 27 -23.06 -25.18 -28.93
CA MET A 27 -22.52 -25.69 -27.67
C MET A 27 -23.65 -25.67 -26.66
N GLU A 28 -24.39 -26.77 -26.59
CA GLU A 28 -25.32 -27.04 -25.50
C GLU A 28 -24.48 -27.01 -24.21
N MET A 29 -24.73 -26.02 -23.35
CA MET A 29 -24.20 -26.02 -21.99
C MET A 29 -24.88 -27.18 -21.25
N GLU A 30 -24.23 -28.34 -21.23
CA GLU A 30 -24.64 -29.48 -20.40
C GLU A 30 -24.39 -29.14 -18.93
N ILE A 31 -25.43 -28.72 -18.23
CA ILE A 31 -25.38 -28.52 -16.78
C ILE A 31 -25.45 -29.91 -16.13
N GLY A 32 -24.30 -30.40 -15.64
CA GLY A 32 -24.18 -31.69 -14.94
C GLY A 32 -24.92 -31.73 -13.59
N TRP A 33 -25.03 -32.92 -12.99
CA TRP A 33 -25.73 -33.08 -11.71
C TRP A 33 -25.02 -32.35 -10.57
N PRO A 34 -25.72 -31.83 -9.55
CA PRO A 34 -25.10 -31.12 -8.41
C PRO A 34 -24.02 -31.93 -7.68
N THR A 35 -24.03 -33.26 -7.81
CA THR A 35 -23.06 -34.19 -7.22
C THR A 35 -21.86 -34.50 -8.12
N GLU A 36 -21.87 -34.06 -9.38
CA GLU A 36 -20.79 -34.26 -10.36
C GLU A 36 -19.82 -33.07 -10.45
N VAL A 37 -19.89 -32.15 -9.47
CA VAL A 37 -18.96 -31.03 -9.37
C VAL A 37 -17.56 -31.55 -8.99
N ARG A 38 -16.64 -31.53 -9.95
CA ARG A 38 -15.21 -31.75 -9.69
C ARG A 38 -14.54 -30.41 -9.41
N HIS A 39 -14.01 -30.24 -8.20
CA HIS A 39 -13.13 -29.12 -7.87
C HIS A 39 -11.75 -29.38 -8.48
N VAL A 40 -11.54 -28.98 -9.74
CA VAL A 40 -10.30 -29.28 -10.50
C VAL A 40 -9.16 -28.33 -10.12
N ALA A 41 -9.46 -27.19 -9.51
CA ALA A 41 -8.46 -26.21 -9.08
C ALA A 41 -8.78 -25.63 -7.70
N HIS A 42 -7.74 -25.43 -6.90
CA HIS A 42 -7.81 -24.75 -5.61
C HIS A 42 -6.97 -23.47 -5.70
N VAL A 43 -7.64 -22.32 -5.74
CA VAL A 43 -6.98 -21.02 -5.77
C VAL A 43 -6.78 -20.53 -4.34
N THR A 44 -5.54 -20.19 -3.99
CA THR A 44 -5.19 -19.53 -2.72
C THR A 44 -4.63 -18.16 -2.98
N PHE A 45 -4.80 -17.23 -2.02
CA PHE A 45 -4.14 -15.94 -2.07
C PHE A 45 -2.90 -15.96 -1.17
N ASP A 46 -1.74 -15.69 -1.76
CA ASP A 46 -0.47 -15.48 -1.07
C ASP A 46 -0.13 -13.99 -1.07
N ARG A 47 0.20 -13.44 0.11
CA ARG A 47 0.42 -11.99 0.25
C ARG A 47 1.61 -11.47 -0.55
N PHE A 48 2.59 -12.29 -0.91
CA PHE A 48 3.77 -11.83 -1.65
C PHE A 48 3.70 -12.21 -3.12
N HIS A 49 2.94 -13.26 -3.46
CA HIS A 49 2.90 -13.83 -4.80
C HIS A 49 1.52 -13.76 -5.46
N GLY A 50 0.55 -13.11 -4.82
CA GLY A 50 -0.82 -12.97 -5.32
C GLY A 50 -1.57 -14.31 -5.33
N PHE A 51 -2.50 -14.47 -6.28
CA PHE A 51 -3.28 -15.69 -6.40
C PHE A 51 -2.42 -16.85 -6.96
N ARG A 52 -2.35 -17.94 -6.19
CA ARG A 52 -1.68 -19.20 -6.55
C ARG A 52 -2.72 -20.26 -6.89
N GLY A 53 -2.37 -21.16 -7.83
CA GLY A 53 -3.28 -22.23 -8.26
C GLY A 53 -4.41 -21.77 -9.19
N VAL A 54 -4.29 -20.56 -9.76
CA VAL A 54 -5.23 -20.05 -10.77
C VAL A 54 -5.14 -20.93 -12.03
N PRO A 55 -6.26 -21.47 -12.54
CA PRO A 55 -6.29 -22.18 -13.82
C PRO A 55 -5.75 -21.30 -14.95
N GLU A 56 -5.07 -21.91 -15.92
CA GLU A 56 -4.43 -21.17 -17.02
C GLU A 56 -5.42 -20.30 -17.80
N GLU A 57 -6.66 -20.78 -17.94
CA GLU A 57 -7.78 -20.07 -18.58
C GLU A 57 -8.14 -18.75 -17.89
N LEU A 58 -8.02 -18.70 -16.56
CA LEU A 58 -8.38 -17.53 -15.73
C LEU A 58 -7.18 -16.66 -15.37
N ARG A 59 -5.96 -17.12 -15.68
CA ARG A 59 -4.72 -16.40 -15.35
C ARG A 59 -4.72 -15.00 -15.96
N GLY A 60 -5.11 -14.87 -17.22
CA GLY A 60 -5.19 -13.58 -17.92
C GLY A 60 -6.16 -12.60 -17.26
N GLU A 61 -7.31 -13.07 -16.79
CA GLU A 61 -8.30 -12.22 -16.09
C GLU A 61 -7.81 -11.79 -14.70
N VAL A 62 -7.17 -12.70 -13.95
CA VAL A 62 -6.64 -12.40 -12.61
C VAL A 62 -5.44 -11.45 -12.69
N GLU A 63 -4.54 -11.66 -13.66
CA GLU A 63 -3.39 -10.78 -13.91
C GLU A 63 -3.83 -9.42 -14.45
N ALA A 64 -4.89 -9.37 -15.28
CA ALA A 64 -5.47 -8.11 -15.76
C ALA A 64 -6.21 -7.35 -14.66
N ALA A 65 -6.90 -8.06 -13.76
CA ALA A 65 -7.62 -7.45 -12.64
C ALA A 65 -6.67 -6.78 -11.63
N ARG A 66 -5.39 -7.20 -11.58
CA ARG A 66 -4.31 -6.64 -10.73
C ARG A 66 -4.72 -6.40 -9.27
N ALA A 67 -5.76 -7.08 -8.79
CA ALA A 67 -6.38 -6.76 -7.53
C ALA A 67 -5.34 -7.02 -6.42
N PRO A 68 -4.92 -5.99 -5.66
CA PRO A 68 -3.87 -6.12 -4.65
C PRO A 68 -4.38 -6.83 -3.40
N SER A 69 -5.61 -7.37 -3.39
CA SER A 69 -6.20 -8.14 -2.31
C SER A 69 -7.27 -9.09 -2.85
N ALA A 70 -7.80 -9.96 -1.99
CA ALA A 70 -8.98 -10.76 -2.31
C ALA A 70 -10.26 -9.93 -2.59
N GLY A 71 -10.25 -8.61 -2.32
CA GLY A 71 -11.32 -7.67 -2.62
C GLY A 71 -10.99 -6.71 -3.77
N LYS A 72 -12.03 -6.12 -4.36
CA LYS A 72 -11.92 -5.07 -5.41
C LYS A 72 -11.48 -3.69 -4.87
N THR A 73 -10.98 -3.59 -3.64
CA THR A 73 -10.63 -2.30 -3.01
C THR A 73 -9.28 -2.37 -2.33
N VAL A 74 -8.56 -1.25 -2.28
CA VAL A 74 -7.30 -1.09 -1.55
C VAL A 74 -7.47 -0.44 -0.18
N PHE A 75 -8.55 0.33 -0.02
CA PHE A 75 -8.92 0.97 1.24
C PHE A 75 -9.91 0.09 2.01
N GLY A 76 -9.86 0.14 3.34
CA GLY A 76 -10.79 -0.62 4.18
C GLY A 76 -10.49 -2.12 4.32
N VAL A 77 -9.38 -2.61 3.77
CA VAL A 77 -9.03 -4.03 3.79
C VAL A 77 -8.06 -4.32 4.94
N SER A 78 -8.17 -5.51 5.54
CA SER A 78 -7.23 -5.93 6.59
C SER A 78 -5.81 -6.04 6.04
N THR A 79 -4.82 -5.68 6.85
CA THR A 79 -3.39 -5.88 6.53
C THR A 79 -3.07 -7.34 6.21
N GLU A 80 -3.86 -8.30 6.69
CA GLU A 80 -3.65 -9.73 6.43
C GLU A 80 -4.08 -10.19 5.04
N SER A 81 -4.98 -9.46 4.39
CA SER A 81 -5.57 -9.84 3.10
C SER A 81 -4.97 -9.09 1.91
N MET A 82 -4.02 -8.19 2.17
CA MET A 82 -3.36 -7.40 1.14
C MET A 82 -2.08 -8.04 0.63
N GLN A 83 -1.80 -7.75 -0.65
CA GLN A 83 -0.53 -7.98 -1.27
C GLN A 83 0.51 -7.04 -0.67
N CYS A 84 1.63 -7.63 -0.28
CA CYS A 84 2.75 -6.97 0.36
C CYS A 84 4.02 -7.14 -0.46
N SER A 85 4.93 -6.21 -0.25
CA SER A 85 6.30 -6.27 -0.73
C SER A 85 7.22 -5.75 0.36
N TYR A 86 8.52 -5.87 0.14
CA TYR A 86 9.53 -5.42 1.10
C TYR A 86 10.00 -4.01 0.76
N ASP A 87 10.13 -3.16 1.78
CA ASP A 87 10.88 -1.92 1.65
C ASP A 87 12.40 -2.16 1.65
N GLY A 88 13.19 -1.10 1.53
CA GLY A 88 14.66 -1.20 1.57
C GLY A 88 15.25 -1.66 2.91
N ARG A 89 14.44 -1.71 3.98
CA ARG A 89 14.83 -2.15 5.33
C ARG A 89 14.34 -3.56 5.66
N GLY A 90 13.62 -4.22 4.75
CA GLY A 90 13.06 -5.55 4.95
C GLY A 90 11.70 -5.57 5.65
N ASN A 91 11.03 -4.43 5.80
CA ASN A 91 9.67 -4.39 6.33
C ASN A 91 8.68 -4.93 5.31
N SER A 92 7.79 -5.82 5.73
CA SER A 92 6.64 -6.24 4.90
C SER A 92 5.56 -5.16 4.95
N VAL A 93 5.28 -4.56 3.79
CA VAL A 93 4.39 -3.39 3.65
C VAL A 93 3.42 -3.65 2.50
N PRO A 94 2.13 -3.30 2.62
CA PRO A 94 1.19 -3.29 1.51
C PRO A 94 1.76 -2.59 0.28
N THR A 95 1.75 -3.30 -0.85
CA THR A 95 2.43 -2.85 -2.08
C THR A 95 1.95 -1.47 -2.53
N VAL A 96 0.65 -1.19 -2.39
CA VAL A 96 0.04 0.11 -2.73
C VAL A 96 0.66 1.28 -1.95
N LEU A 97 1.01 1.10 -0.68
CA LEU A 97 1.65 2.14 0.14
C LEU A 97 3.05 2.47 -0.37
N LEU A 98 3.83 1.44 -0.74
CA LEU A 98 5.15 1.62 -1.33
C LEU A 98 5.06 2.38 -2.67
N HIS A 99 4.04 2.12 -3.48
CA HIS A 99 3.82 2.83 -4.73
C HIS A 99 3.44 4.29 -4.49
N MET A 100 2.51 4.55 -3.57
CA MET A 100 2.12 5.92 -3.20
C MET A 100 3.30 6.70 -2.63
N GLN A 101 4.12 6.10 -1.76
CA GLN A 101 5.33 6.73 -1.23
C GLN A 101 6.33 7.06 -2.34
N ARG A 102 6.64 6.10 -3.22
CA ARG A 102 7.59 6.34 -4.32
C ARG A 102 7.13 7.48 -5.22
N ARG A 103 5.84 7.51 -5.55
CA ARG A 103 5.25 8.58 -6.36
C ARG A 103 5.30 9.93 -5.63
N LEU A 104 4.98 9.95 -4.33
CA LEU A 104 5.08 11.14 -3.49
C LEU A 104 6.51 11.71 -3.52
N TYR A 105 7.53 10.85 -3.43
CA TYR A 105 8.93 11.26 -3.44
C TYR A 105 9.34 11.77 -4.82
N HIS A 106 8.94 11.07 -5.88
CA HIS A 106 9.22 11.46 -7.25
C HIS A 106 8.66 12.84 -7.61
N LEU A 107 7.47 13.17 -7.10
CA LEU A 107 6.81 14.46 -7.30
C LEU A 107 7.34 15.59 -6.39
N GLY A 108 8.41 15.36 -5.62
CA GLY A 108 8.97 16.38 -4.74
C GLY A 108 8.16 16.62 -3.46
N GLY A 109 7.36 15.64 -3.02
CA GLY A 109 6.53 15.76 -1.83
C GLY A 109 7.30 16.02 -0.54
N LEU A 110 8.53 15.52 -0.42
CA LEU A 110 9.37 15.78 0.75
C LEU A 110 9.72 17.26 0.92
N THR A 111 9.79 18.03 -0.17
CA THR A 111 10.11 19.46 -0.14
C THR A 111 8.87 20.36 -0.25
N THR A 112 7.68 19.78 -0.42
CA THR A 112 6.44 20.54 -0.60
C THR A 112 5.95 21.11 0.73
N GLU A 113 5.67 22.41 0.78
CA GLU A 113 5.20 23.08 1.99
C GLU A 113 3.89 22.47 2.52
N GLY A 114 3.87 22.14 3.82
CA GLY A 114 2.68 21.61 4.48
C GLY A 114 2.26 20.23 4.00
N ILE A 115 3.17 19.43 3.44
CA ILE A 115 2.87 18.04 3.07
C ILE A 115 2.25 17.26 4.24
N PHE A 116 1.24 16.41 3.97
CA PHE A 116 0.37 15.76 4.95
C PHE A 116 -0.53 16.67 5.81
N ARG A 117 -0.29 17.97 5.88
CA ARG A 117 -1.15 18.94 6.60
C ARG A 117 -2.22 19.54 5.69
N VAL A 118 -1.83 19.98 4.50
CA VAL A 118 -2.73 20.61 3.52
C VAL A 118 -3.66 19.55 2.92
N ALA A 119 -4.95 19.87 2.83
CA ALA A 119 -5.95 19.03 2.18
C ALA A 119 -5.90 19.24 0.66
N ALA A 120 -6.07 18.17 -0.10
CA ALA A 120 -6.14 18.21 -1.55
C ALA A 120 -7.53 18.60 -2.06
N ASP A 121 -7.65 18.74 -3.38
CA ASP A 121 -8.96 18.80 -4.02
C ASP A 121 -9.71 17.47 -3.84
N ALA A 122 -10.91 17.54 -3.25
CA ALA A 122 -11.70 16.35 -2.94
C ALA A 122 -12.12 15.56 -4.19
N THR A 123 -12.31 16.23 -5.33
CA THR A 123 -12.67 15.57 -6.60
C THR A 123 -11.49 14.76 -7.13
N GLN A 124 -10.30 15.35 -7.09
CA GLN A 124 -9.07 14.67 -7.48
C GLN A 124 -8.76 13.51 -6.53
N GLU A 125 -8.92 13.71 -5.22
CA GLU A 125 -8.72 12.65 -4.21
C GLU A 125 -9.65 11.47 -4.46
N GLN A 126 -10.94 11.73 -4.70
CA GLN A 126 -11.91 10.68 -5.02
C GLN A 126 -11.55 9.95 -6.32
N ARG A 127 -11.17 10.68 -7.38
CA ARG A 127 -10.77 10.08 -8.66
C ARG A 127 -9.57 9.16 -8.52
N VAL A 128 -8.52 9.61 -7.83
CA VAL A 128 -7.29 8.81 -7.62
C VAL A 128 -7.59 7.61 -6.71
N ARG A 129 -8.45 7.79 -5.71
CA ARG A 129 -8.94 6.70 -4.85
C ARG A 129 -9.66 5.63 -5.65
N ASP A 130 -10.58 6.00 -6.54
CA ASP A 130 -11.34 5.04 -7.35
C ASP A 130 -10.46 4.30 -8.34
N HIS A 131 -9.48 5.00 -8.93
CA HIS A 131 -8.45 4.36 -9.73
C HIS A 131 -7.66 3.34 -8.89
N LEU A 132 -7.16 3.73 -7.71
CA LEU A 132 -6.41 2.84 -6.83
C LEU A 132 -7.21 1.60 -6.40
N ASN A 133 -8.50 1.76 -6.08
CA ASN A 133 -9.37 0.63 -5.77
C ASN A 133 -9.51 -0.32 -6.95
N THR A 134 -9.65 0.22 -8.17
CA THR A 134 -9.92 -0.58 -9.36
C THR A 134 -8.66 -1.28 -9.89
N THR A 135 -7.52 -0.59 -9.90
CA THR A 135 -6.30 -1.05 -10.59
C THR A 135 -5.21 -1.51 -9.62
N GLY A 136 -5.25 -1.07 -8.35
CA GLY A 136 -4.15 -1.24 -7.40
C GLY A 136 -2.88 -0.44 -7.71
N VAL A 137 -2.92 0.40 -8.76
CA VAL A 137 -1.76 1.13 -9.28
C VAL A 137 -1.94 2.63 -9.04
N VAL A 138 -0.86 3.34 -8.78
CA VAL A 138 -0.89 4.80 -8.65
C VAL A 138 -0.88 5.40 -10.06
N PRO A 139 -1.81 6.32 -10.41
CA PRO A 139 -1.85 6.90 -11.75
C PRO A 139 -0.55 7.64 -12.08
N ASP A 140 -0.04 7.41 -13.29
CA ASP A 140 1.05 8.18 -13.88
C ASP A 140 0.53 9.52 -14.43
N ASP A 141 1.45 10.44 -14.74
CA ASP A 141 1.11 11.77 -15.26
C ASP A 141 0.27 11.70 -16.54
N ASP A 142 0.59 10.75 -17.43
CA ASP A 142 -0.06 10.57 -18.73
C ASP A 142 -1.42 9.85 -18.66
N ASP A 143 -1.62 8.99 -17.66
CA ASP A 143 -2.81 8.12 -17.54
C ASP A 143 -3.95 8.78 -16.74
N SER A 144 -3.69 10.00 -16.23
CA SER A 144 -4.62 10.72 -15.35
C SER A 144 -5.77 11.42 -16.08
N GLY A 145 -5.89 11.34 -17.41
CA GLY A 145 -7.09 11.75 -18.16
C GLY A 145 -7.52 13.22 -18.00
N GLY A 146 -6.65 14.11 -17.50
CA GLY A 146 -6.93 15.53 -17.28
C GLY A 146 -5.66 16.38 -17.21
N PRO A 147 -5.76 17.71 -17.36
CA PRO A 147 -4.60 18.59 -17.32
C PRO A 147 -4.07 18.69 -15.89
N GLY A 148 -2.85 18.18 -15.66
CA GLY A 148 -2.20 18.16 -14.35
C GLY A 148 -2.32 16.79 -13.71
N GLY A 149 -1.18 16.11 -13.57
CA GLY A 149 -1.06 14.77 -12.99
C GLY A 149 -1.56 14.66 -11.55
N VAL A 150 -1.15 13.60 -10.85
CA VAL A 150 -1.58 13.38 -9.46
C VAL A 150 -0.94 14.44 -8.55
N ASP A 151 -1.78 15.21 -7.85
CA ASP A 151 -1.32 16.19 -6.87
C ASP A 151 -0.65 15.51 -5.66
N VAL A 152 0.38 16.16 -5.13
CA VAL A 152 1.20 15.62 -4.05
C VAL A 152 0.47 15.62 -2.69
N HIS A 153 -0.39 16.62 -2.45
CA HIS A 153 -1.26 16.64 -1.28
C HIS A 153 -2.36 15.59 -1.39
N CYS A 154 -2.82 15.28 -2.60
CA CYS A 154 -3.75 14.16 -2.85
C CYS A 154 -3.12 12.83 -2.43
N LEU A 155 -1.90 12.51 -2.87
CA LEU A 155 -1.20 11.29 -2.42
C LEU A 155 -0.98 11.26 -0.90
N ALA A 156 -0.59 12.37 -0.31
CA ALA A 156 -0.43 12.47 1.14
C ALA A 156 -1.76 12.26 1.89
N GLY A 157 -2.87 12.78 1.36
CA GLY A 157 -4.23 12.56 1.86
C GLY A 157 -4.61 11.08 1.81
N LEU A 158 -4.38 10.43 0.68
CA LEU A 158 -4.69 9.02 0.46
C LEU A 158 -3.87 8.08 1.34
N ILE A 159 -2.57 8.35 1.54
CA ILE A 159 -1.75 7.57 2.49
C ILE A 159 -2.35 7.65 3.90
N LYS A 160 -2.75 8.84 4.37
CA LYS A 160 -3.41 8.99 5.67
C LYS A 160 -4.77 8.28 5.71
N ALA A 161 -5.59 8.43 4.66
CA ALA A 161 -6.89 7.78 4.56
C ALA A 161 -6.76 6.26 4.62
N TRP A 162 -5.72 5.69 3.99
CA TRP A 162 -5.43 4.27 4.04
C TRP A 162 -5.25 3.75 5.48
N PHE A 163 -4.47 4.46 6.30
CA PHE A 163 -4.31 4.08 7.73
C PHE A 163 -5.61 4.24 8.52
N ARG A 164 -6.33 5.35 8.29
CA ARG A 164 -7.58 5.67 9.00
C ARG A 164 -8.66 4.62 8.76
N GLU A 165 -8.67 4.02 7.57
CA GLU A 165 -9.67 3.04 7.16
C GLU A 165 -9.27 1.59 7.45
N LEU A 166 -8.11 1.36 8.07
CA LEU A 166 -7.73 0.01 8.46
C LEU A 166 -8.73 -0.58 9.46
N PRO A 167 -9.21 -1.82 9.23
CA PRO A 167 -10.00 -2.54 10.22
C PRO A 167 -9.23 -2.68 11.54
N GLY A 168 -9.72 -2.01 12.59
CA GLY A 168 -9.15 -2.05 13.93
C GLY A 168 -7.80 -1.34 14.06
N GLY A 169 -7.56 -0.28 13.28
CA GLY A 169 -6.44 0.66 13.42
C GLY A 169 -5.04 0.05 13.36
N LEU A 170 -4.00 0.88 13.17
CA LEU A 170 -2.63 0.38 13.32
C LEU A 170 -2.26 0.23 14.79
N LEU A 171 -2.65 1.21 15.61
CA LEU A 171 -2.23 1.35 17.00
C LEU A 171 -3.31 0.95 18.01
N ASP A 172 -4.49 0.46 17.58
CA ASP A 172 -5.61 0.14 18.50
C ASP A 172 -5.30 -1.01 19.46
N SER A 173 -4.29 -1.83 19.18
CA SER A 173 -3.83 -2.86 20.10
C SER A 173 -2.90 -2.31 21.20
N LEU A 174 -2.56 -1.02 21.17
CA LEU A 174 -1.72 -0.37 22.17
C LEU A 174 -2.61 0.34 23.20
N PRO A 175 -2.67 -0.14 24.45
CA PRO A 175 -3.45 0.53 25.48
C PRO A 175 -2.77 1.83 25.92
N ALA A 176 -3.55 2.91 26.04
CA ALA A 176 -3.04 4.27 26.21
C ALA A 176 -2.27 4.47 27.53
N ASP A 177 -2.62 3.75 28.58
CA ASP A 177 -1.93 3.75 29.87
C ASP A 177 -0.52 3.14 29.77
N GLU A 178 -0.37 2.04 29.04
CA GLU A 178 0.96 1.46 28.78
C GLU A 178 1.81 2.38 27.91
N VAL A 179 1.24 2.95 26.84
CA VAL A 179 1.94 3.92 25.98
C VAL A 179 2.45 5.12 26.79
N THR A 180 1.60 5.66 27.66
CA THR A 180 1.96 6.76 28.57
C THR A 180 3.13 6.36 29.46
N ARG A 181 3.08 5.16 30.04
CA ARG A 181 4.13 4.66 30.93
C ARG A 181 5.45 4.52 30.19
N TRP A 182 5.47 3.88 29.02
CA TRP A 182 6.71 3.71 28.24
C TRP A 182 7.32 5.05 27.85
N CYS A 183 6.51 5.99 27.39
CA CYS A 183 7.00 7.33 27.02
C CYS A 183 7.56 8.13 28.22
N GLN A 184 7.22 7.76 29.45
CA GLN A 184 7.69 8.45 30.67
C GLN A 184 8.86 7.75 31.36
N THR A 185 8.93 6.41 31.30
CA THR A 185 9.87 5.63 32.13
C THR A 185 10.92 4.88 31.35
N ALA A 186 10.73 4.65 30.04
CA ALA A 186 11.69 3.95 29.20
C ALA A 186 12.55 4.96 28.43
N ASP A 187 13.76 4.56 28.04
CA ASP A 187 14.47 5.25 26.97
C ASP A 187 13.76 5.05 25.62
N GLU A 188 14.17 5.81 24.61
CA GLU A 188 13.53 5.80 23.28
C GLU A 188 13.58 4.40 22.64
N ASP A 189 14.70 3.68 22.80
CA ASP A 189 14.92 2.35 22.24
C ASP A 189 14.04 1.29 22.90
N GLU A 190 13.98 1.31 24.22
CA GLU A 190 13.16 0.42 25.02
C GLU A 190 11.67 0.68 24.75
N CYS A 191 11.24 1.94 24.67
CA CYS A 191 9.87 2.28 24.32
C CYS A 191 9.48 1.74 22.93
N ALA A 192 10.34 1.91 21.93
CA ALA A 192 10.11 1.39 20.60
C ALA A 192 10.07 -0.15 20.56
N ARG A 193 10.94 -0.81 21.33
CA ARG A 193 10.97 -2.27 21.47
C ARG A 193 9.70 -2.80 22.12
N LEU A 194 9.21 -2.16 23.18
CA LEU A 194 7.96 -2.52 23.86
C LEU A 194 6.74 -2.31 22.95
N CYS A 195 6.71 -1.20 22.21
CA CYS A 195 5.69 -0.93 21.19
C CYS A 195 5.65 -2.03 20.13
N ALA A 196 6.80 -2.38 19.55
CA ALA A 196 6.90 -3.43 18.54
C ALA A 196 6.49 -4.81 19.09
N ALA A 197 6.81 -5.12 20.35
CA ALA A 197 6.45 -6.39 21.00
C ALA A 197 4.94 -6.55 21.25
N ARG A 198 4.18 -5.45 21.30
CA ARG A 198 2.72 -5.46 21.47
C ARG A 198 1.95 -5.56 20.18
N LEU A 199 2.58 -5.22 19.05
CA LEU A 199 1.98 -5.30 17.73
C LEU A 199 2.22 -6.68 17.11
N PRO A 200 1.26 -7.23 16.34
CA PRO A 200 1.54 -8.34 15.44
C PRO A 200 2.72 -8.01 14.51
N PRO A 201 3.59 -8.97 14.14
CA PRO A 201 4.80 -8.68 13.36
C PRO A 201 4.57 -7.87 12.08
N HIS A 202 3.46 -8.12 11.38
CA HIS A 202 3.09 -7.39 10.17
C HIS A 202 2.66 -5.94 10.45
N LYS A 203 2.00 -5.67 11.58
CA LYS A 203 1.66 -4.30 12.01
C LYS A 203 2.90 -3.56 12.53
N ALA A 204 3.81 -4.24 13.22
CA ALA A 204 5.09 -3.68 13.66
C ALA A 204 5.96 -3.25 12.47
N ALA A 205 6.10 -4.10 11.44
CA ALA A 205 6.83 -3.77 10.21
C ALA A 205 6.19 -2.59 9.46
N LEU A 206 4.85 -2.55 9.39
CA LEU A 206 4.12 -1.43 8.80
C LEU A 206 4.31 -0.12 9.58
N LEU A 207 4.31 -0.18 10.92
CA LEU A 207 4.60 0.97 11.77
C LEU A 207 6.03 1.47 11.55
N ASP A 208 7.02 0.58 11.51
CA ASP A 208 8.41 0.96 11.23
C ASP A 208 8.53 1.66 9.87
N TRP A 209 7.90 1.12 8.83
CA TRP A 209 7.82 1.75 7.52
C TRP A 209 7.21 3.16 7.60
N ALA A 210 6.07 3.30 8.28
CA ALA A 210 5.38 4.58 8.44
C ALA A 210 6.23 5.61 9.20
N VAL A 211 6.91 5.19 10.26
CA VAL A 211 7.85 6.04 11.01
C VAL A 211 8.99 6.51 10.12
N GLY A 212 9.51 5.63 9.25
CA GLY A 212 10.50 6.01 8.24
C GLY A 212 10.01 7.10 7.28
N LEU A 213 8.79 6.95 6.74
CA LEU A 213 8.15 7.98 5.89
C LEU A 213 7.99 9.31 6.65
N MET A 214 7.53 9.26 7.90
CA MET A 214 7.35 10.45 8.74
C MET A 214 8.69 11.13 9.05
N ALA A 215 9.74 10.34 9.30
CA ALA A 215 11.10 10.85 9.51
C ALA A 215 11.67 11.46 8.23
N ASP A 216 11.41 10.89 7.05
CA ASP A 216 11.82 11.49 5.78
C ASP A 216 11.23 12.87 5.56
N VAL A 217 9.95 13.06 5.90
CA VAL A 217 9.30 14.39 5.88
C VAL A 217 9.93 15.32 6.91
N ALA A 218 10.06 14.86 8.16
CA ALA A 218 10.58 15.67 9.25
C ALA A 218 12.03 16.13 9.02
N ARG A 219 12.83 15.34 8.30
CA ARG A 219 14.21 15.71 7.93
C ARG A 219 14.27 16.93 7.01
N GLU A 220 13.27 17.09 6.14
CA GLU A 220 13.16 18.19 5.18
C GLU A 220 12.37 19.40 5.74
N GLU A 221 12.23 19.51 7.07
CA GLU A 221 11.46 20.56 7.75
C GLU A 221 11.80 21.98 7.28
N LYS A 222 13.05 22.24 6.91
CA LYS A 222 13.49 23.56 6.41
C LYS A 222 12.72 23.97 5.15
N ALA A 223 12.43 23.03 4.26
CA ALA A 223 11.69 23.25 3.03
C ALA A 223 10.18 23.13 3.28
N ASN A 224 9.73 21.99 3.82
CA ASN A 224 8.32 21.65 3.89
C ASN A 224 7.56 22.21 5.12
N LYS A 225 8.26 22.74 6.13
CA LYS A 225 7.70 23.28 7.40
C LYS A 225 7.01 22.25 8.30
N MET A 226 7.30 20.97 8.10
CA MET A 226 6.68 19.85 8.80
C MET A 226 7.73 19.10 9.64
N GLY A 227 8.06 19.62 10.83
CA GLY A 227 8.90 18.90 11.80
C GLY A 227 8.20 17.70 12.45
N ALA A 228 8.95 16.89 13.21
CA ALA A 228 8.48 15.63 13.79
C ALA A 228 7.14 15.75 14.55
N ARG A 229 6.99 16.81 15.36
CA ARG A 229 5.75 17.06 16.13
C ARG A 229 4.55 17.36 15.23
N ASN A 230 4.75 18.15 14.17
CA ASN A 230 3.69 18.51 13.22
C ASN A 230 3.25 17.28 12.42
N VAL A 231 4.22 16.44 12.01
CA VAL A 231 3.96 15.18 11.32
C VAL A 231 3.21 14.21 12.23
N ALA A 232 3.66 14.01 13.47
CA ALA A 232 2.97 13.16 14.44
C ALA A 232 1.52 13.61 14.69
N MET A 233 1.28 14.92 14.80
CA MET A 233 -0.06 15.49 15.00
C MET A 233 -1.02 15.17 13.85
N VAL A 234 -0.55 15.18 12.59
CA VAL A 234 -1.42 14.87 11.44
C VAL A 234 -1.60 13.37 11.22
N PHE A 235 -0.66 12.53 11.67
CA PHE A 235 -0.74 11.08 11.53
C PHE A 235 -1.48 10.39 12.67
N ALA A 236 -1.32 10.82 13.92
CA ALA A 236 -1.92 10.16 15.09
C ALA A 236 -3.43 9.89 14.95
N PRO A 237 -4.28 10.84 14.48
CA PRO A 237 -5.71 10.60 14.32
C PRO A 237 -6.06 9.56 13.24
N ASN A 238 -5.12 9.27 12.33
CA ASN A 238 -5.30 8.28 11.27
C ASN A 238 -4.77 6.90 11.65
N MET A 239 -4.12 6.75 12.81
CA MET A 239 -3.49 5.50 13.23
C MET A 239 -4.39 4.66 14.16
N THR A 240 -5.50 5.24 14.63
CA THR A 240 -6.45 4.60 15.53
C THR A 240 -7.88 4.74 15.05
N THR A 241 -8.70 3.72 15.30
CA THR A 241 -10.15 3.73 15.05
C THR A 241 -10.98 3.72 16.33
N GLN A 242 -10.32 3.72 17.51
CA GLN A 242 -11.00 3.68 18.79
C GLN A 242 -11.77 4.98 19.04
N ALA A 243 -13.09 4.88 19.04
CA ALA A 243 -13.95 5.90 19.63
C ALA A 243 -13.94 5.68 21.15
N ALA A 244 -13.25 6.55 21.90
CA ALA A 244 -13.34 6.51 23.35
C ALA A 244 -14.78 6.82 23.79
N VAL A 245 -15.19 6.25 24.93
CA VAL A 245 -16.56 6.37 25.46
C VAL A 245 -16.90 7.82 25.83
N ASP A 246 -15.91 8.61 26.24
CA ASP A 246 -16.07 10.03 26.57
C ASP A 246 -15.01 10.93 25.87
N PRO A 247 -15.34 12.21 25.61
CA PRO A 247 -14.45 13.11 24.88
C PRO A 247 -13.11 13.41 25.55
N LEU A 248 -13.02 13.34 26.88
CA LEU A 248 -11.78 13.65 27.60
C LEU A 248 -10.78 12.49 27.48
N THR A 249 -11.27 11.25 27.59
CA THR A 249 -10.45 10.05 27.33
C THR A 249 -9.98 10.03 25.88
N ALA A 250 -10.86 10.32 24.91
CA ALA A 250 -10.47 10.42 23.50
C ALA A 250 -9.34 11.43 23.26
N LEU A 251 -9.43 12.60 23.92
CA LEU A 251 -8.40 13.63 23.81
C LEU A 251 -7.08 13.17 24.44
N ASN A 252 -7.12 12.57 25.63
CA ASN A 252 -5.93 12.05 26.29
C ASN A 252 -5.24 10.99 25.44
N ASP A 253 -6.00 10.01 24.93
CA ASP A 253 -5.48 8.93 24.10
C ASP A 253 -4.83 9.47 22.82
N ALA A 254 -5.48 10.44 22.16
CA ALA A 254 -4.93 11.10 20.98
C ALA A 254 -3.60 11.83 21.26
N VAL A 255 -3.50 12.51 22.41
CA VAL A 255 -2.24 13.17 22.83
C VAL A 255 -1.15 12.14 23.09
N GLN A 256 -1.45 10.98 23.70
CA GLN A 256 -0.45 9.95 23.95
C GLN A 256 0.05 9.31 22.66
N LEU A 257 -0.85 9.01 21.71
CA LEU A 257 -0.45 8.51 20.40
C LEU A 257 0.40 9.51 19.63
N MET A 258 0.07 10.81 19.70
CA MET A 258 0.90 11.86 19.13
C MET A 258 2.30 11.89 19.75
N ASN A 259 2.41 11.79 21.08
CA ASN A 259 3.69 11.78 21.78
C ASN A 259 4.52 10.53 21.41
N LEU A 260 3.88 9.36 21.35
CA LEU A 260 4.52 8.12 20.91
C LEU A 260 5.08 8.25 19.50
N LEU A 261 4.27 8.70 18.54
CA LEU A 261 4.73 8.89 17.16
C LEU A 261 5.86 9.92 17.07
N ASN A 262 5.75 11.04 17.79
CA ASN A 262 6.82 12.05 17.81
C ASN A 262 8.14 11.46 18.35
N MET A 263 8.09 10.67 19.44
CA MET A 263 9.26 9.99 19.98
C MET A 263 9.85 9.01 18.96
N LEU A 264 9.03 8.17 18.33
CA LEU A 264 9.50 7.21 17.33
C LEU A 264 10.17 7.90 16.13
N ILE A 265 9.61 9.04 15.67
CA ILE A 265 10.19 9.84 14.59
C ILE A 265 11.54 10.42 15.01
N GLN A 266 11.63 11.01 16.20
CA GLN A 266 12.89 11.59 16.72
C GLN A 266 13.98 10.52 16.86
N ARG A 267 13.64 9.37 17.44
CA ARG A 267 14.52 8.21 17.54
C ARG A 267 15.05 7.80 16.16
N HIS A 268 14.17 7.65 15.17
CA HIS A 268 14.57 7.25 13.81
C HIS A 268 15.49 8.29 13.14
N LEU A 269 15.24 9.59 13.37
CA LEU A 269 16.12 10.67 12.88
C LEU A 269 17.50 10.61 13.56
N ASN A 270 17.53 10.36 14.86
CA ASN A 270 18.77 10.23 15.64
C ASN A 270 19.61 9.05 15.16
N GLU A 271 18.99 7.87 14.96
CA GLU A 271 19.65 6.67 14.43
C GLU A 271 20.30 6.95 13.06
N GLN A 272 19.58 7.62 12.16
CA GLN A 272 20.11 7.97 10.85
C GLN A 272 21.24 9.00 10.92
N ALA A 273 21.13 10.01 11.78
CA ALA A 273 22.19 11.01 11.97
C ALA A 273 23.46 10.35 12.51
N GLN A 274 23.33 9.41 13.45
CA GLN A 274 24.44 8.62 13.98
C GLN A 274 25.06 7.72 12.90
N ALA A 275 24.25 7.00 12.12
CA ALA A 275 24.73 6.15 11.04
C ALA A 275 25.50 6.97 9.98
N GLN A 276 25.01 8.16 9.62
CA GLN A 276 25.69 9.06 8.70
C GLN A 276 27.01 9.60 9.28
N ALA A 277 27.04 9.94 10.57
CA ALA A 277 28.25 10.39 11.25
C ALA A 277 29.31 9.29 11.29
N GLN A 278 28.91 8.06 11.62
CA GLN A 278 29.79 6.90 11.62
C GLN A 278 30.33 6.58 10.21
N ALA A 279 29.47 6.64 9.19
CA ALA A 279 29.89 6.43 7.80
C ALA A 279 30.92 7.47 7.34
N LYS A 280 30.71 8.75 7.68
CA LYS A 280 31.67 9.83 7.40
C LYS A 280 33.00 9.63 8.13
N GLN A 281 32.95 9.21 9.40
CA GLN A 281 34.14 8.92 10.18
C GLN A 281 34.93 7.74 9.58
N GLN A 282 34.26 6.66 9.20
CA GLN A 282 34.90 5.51 8.53
C GLN A 282 35.53 5.89 7.18
N GLN A 283 34.87 6.74 6.39
CA GLN A 283 35.44 7.26 5.14
C GLN A 283 36.70 8.09 5.40
N HIS A 284 36.70 8.95 6.41
CA HIS A 284 37.87 9.74 6.80
C HIS A 284 39.03 8.86 7.30
N LEU A 285 38.76 7.83 8.12
CA LEU A 285 39.81 6.91 8.54
C LEU A 285 40.40 6.16 7.33
N ARG A 286 39.57 5.71 6.40
CA ARG A 286 40.01 5.01 5.18
C ARG A 286 40.89 5.88 4.28
N SER A 287 40.56 7.16 4.11
CA SER A 287 41.39 8.07 3.33
C SER A 287 42.73 8.34 4.01
N SER A 288 42.74 8.56 5.34
CA SER A 288 43.99 8.74 6.09
C SER A 288 44.91 7.52 6.06
N THR A 289 44.36 6.30 6.19
CA THR A 289 45.16 5.07 6.10
C THR A 289 45.70 4.83 4.69
N SER A 290 44.95 5.21 3.64
CA SER A 290 45.41 5.10 2.26
C SER A 290 46.57 6.05 1.95
N SER A 291 46.55 7.27 2.50
CA SER A 291 47.64 8.23 2.36
C SER A 291 48.93 7.76 3.07
N LEU A 292 48.81 7.22 4.28
CA LEU A 292 49.97 6.70 5.02
C LEU A 292 50.63 5.48 4.35
N LEU A 293 49.83 4.63 3.70
CA LEU A 293 50.35 3.49 2.93
C LEU A 293 51.04 3.94 1.64
N SER A 294 50.60 5.03 1.01
CA SER A 294 51.29 5.59 -0.17
C SER A 294 52.61 6.29 0.17
N GLU A 295 52.73 6.91 1.35
CA GLU A 295 53.98 7.54 1.80
C GLU A 295 55.04 6.50 2.23
N ALA A 296 54.60 5.34 2.72
CA ALA A 296 55.51 4.26 3.12
C ALA A 296 56.14 3.52 1.93
N ASP A 297 55.46 3.46 0.78
CA ASP A 297 55.97 2.78 -0.43
C ASP A 297 57.05 3.63 -1.15
N ASP A 298 56.91 4.96 -1.12
CA ASP A 298 57.86 5.92 -1.72
C ASP A 298 59.17 6.06 -0.93
N SER A 299 59.20 5.58 0.32
CA SER A 299 60.37 5.69 1.21
C SER A 299 61.34 4.51 1.11
N THR A 300 61.07 3.51 0.27
CA THR A 300 61.84 2.24 0.23
C THR A 300 62.80 2.13 -0.96
N ASP A 301 62.87 3.13 -1.84
CA ASP A 301 63.66 3.06 -3.08
C ASP A 301 65.04 3.76 -3.04
N ASP A 302 65.45 4.30 -1.88
CA ASP A 302 66.71 5.08 -1.72
C ASP A 302 67.84 4.34 -0.96
N ILE A 303 67.87 2.99 -1.00
CA ILE A 303 69.00 2.22 -0.48
C ILE A 303 69.55 1.29 -1.56
N TYR A 304 70.35 1.83 -2.51
CA TYR A 304 71.40 1.09 -3.22
C TYR A 304 72.50 2.01 -3.77
#